data_AF-A0A7R9JFS0-F1
#
_entry.id   AF-A0A7R9JFS0-F1
#
_cell.length_a   1.000
_cell.length_b   1.000
_cell.length_c   1.000
_cell.angle_alpha   90.00
_cell.angle_beta   90.00
_cell.angle_gamma   90.00
#
_symmetry.space_group_name_H-M   'P 1'
#
loop_
_entity.id
_entity.type
_entity.pdbx_description
1 polymer ?
#
loop_
_entity_poly.entity_id
_entity_poly.type
_entity_poly.pdbx_seq_one_letter_code
_entity_poly.pdbx_strand_id
1 'polypeptide(L)'
;MSPLSQGTLGLFQRAISESGSAFNPWAYMKTPKERALRLASYLGYSGSNGSQEIADYLRTVDASELANNQAQGPSDELANTLVVLSPAAEDREIEVRISEKSGGMNYPFVPTAETSVSSSGEVFLPDEPINLMRTGQFLRVPVIMGSGSNEAKMSAQSMNKSASNWRNANKNFENNVPLDLGLARGSKQSLEVEELIKQFYYNGEDISSSTVQEYSNMVTDIRYVKGVYKTVSEILAHSDSPLYNYLFSFDGEINYSYISGSTTTLKGGGHSDEVCYIFLCSQFNLDLAEDSPELTTLHRMVSMWTNFVKTGNPSPGEGISWLPATKDSRYYLQIDTDLSLQQDLLKDRMAFWDQIYTAYQNGTIDNN
;
A
#
# COMPACT_ATOMS: atom_id res chain seq x y z
N MET A 1 14.73 -9.17 -4.96
CA MET A 1 14.44 -9.47 -6.38
C MET A 1 13.09 -8.85 -6.73
N SER A 2 12.92 -8.28 -7.91
CA SER A 2 11.67 -7.61 -8.33
C SER A 2 11.34 -7.95 -9.79
N PRO A 3 10.11 -8.35 -10.13
CA PRO A 3 9.67 -8.51 -11.52
C PRO A 3 9.78 -7.24 -12.37
N LEU A 4 9.90 -6.06 -11.76
CA LEU A 4 10.08 -4.78 -12.45
C LEU A 4 11.54 -4.50 -12.82
N SER A 5 12.48 -5.34 -12.36
CA SER A 5 13.91 -5.18 -12.59
C SER A 5 14.43 -6.18 -13.60
N GLN A 6 14.99 -5.69 -14.71
CA GLN A 6 15.58 -6.54 -15.76
C GLN A 6 16.79 -7.35 -15.25
N GLY A 7 17.51 -6.86 -14.24
CA GLY A 7 18.61 -7.58 -13.60
C GLY A 7 18.18 -8.89 -12.92
N THR A 8 16.87 -9.13 -12.77
CA THR A 8 16.35 -10.36 -12.16
C THR A 8 15.81 -11.39 -13.16
N LEU A 9 15.97 -11.13 -14.47
CA LEU A 9 15.54 -12.05 -15.52
C LEU A 9 16.18 -13.44 -15.32
N GLY A 10 15.34 -14.46 -15.24
CA GLY A 10 15.77 -15.86 -15.07
C GLY A 10 16.11 -16.28 -13.64
N LEU A 11 16.12 -15.37 -12.65
CA LEU A 11 16.46 -15.70 -11.26
C LEU A 11 15.34 -16.41 -10.49
N PHE A 12 14.10 -16.26 -10.94
CA PHE A 12 12.92 -16.92 -10.36
C PHE A 12 11.92 -17.28 -11.45
N GLN A 13 11.05 -18.24 -11.16
CA GLN A 13 10.06 -18.76 -12.12
C GLN A 13 8.62 -18.46 -11.69
N ARG A 14 8.40 -18.00 -10.46
CA ARG A 14 7.10 -17.68 -9.86
C ARG A 14 7.26 -16.63 -8.77
N ALA A 15 6.20 -15.89 -8.46
CA ALA A 15 6.19 -14.90 -7.38
C ALA A 15 4.94 -15.05 -6.50
N ILE A 16 5.05 -14.72 -5.22
CA ILE A 16 3.94 -14.57 -4.29
C ILE A 16 4.05 -13.17 -3.70
N SER A 17 2.99 -12.37 -3.79
CA SER A 17 2.93 -10.99 -3.30
C SER A 17 1.77 -10.84 -2.33
N GLU A 18 2.07 -10.69 -1.05
CA GLU A 18 1.10 -10.69 0.04
C GLU A 18 0.95 -9.28 0.58
N SER A 19 -0.26 -8.72 0.49
CA SER A 19 -0.66 -7.51 1.20
C SER A 19 0.15 -6.25 0.81
N GLY A 20 0.67 -6.22 -0.42
CA GLY A 20 1.44 -5.08 -0.95
C GLY A 20 1.83 -5.18 -2.43
N SER A 21 2.17 -4.02 -3.00
CA SER A 21 2.59 -3.79 -4.38
C SER A 21 3.35 -2.45 -4.49
N ALA A 22 4.15 -2.31 -5.55
CA ALA A 22 4.76 -1.04 -5.96
C ALA A 22 3.74 0.09 -6.25
N PHE A 23 2.45 -0.21 -6.41
CA PHE A 23 1.39 0.80 -6.56
C PHE A 23 0.78 1.28 -5.24
N ASN A 24 1.20 0.71 -4.11
CA ASN A 24 0.78 1.23 -2.81
C ASN A 24 1.50 2.55 -2.51
N PRO A 25 0.81 3.52 -1.85
CA PRO A 25 1.36 4.86 -1.64
C PRO A 25 2.61 4.90 -0.76
N TRP A 26 2.87 3.82 0.00
CA TRP A 26 4.04 3.68 0.87
C TRP A 26 5.21 2.96 0.20
N ALA A 27 5.04 2.43 -1.02
CA ALA A 27 6.01 1.53 -1.65
C ALA A 27 6.94 2.20 -2.69
N TYR A 28 6.64 3.44 -3.10
CA TYR A 28 7.39 4.15 -4.13
C TYR A 28 7.47 5.65 -3.86
N MET A 29 8.64 6.24 -4.08
CA MET A 29 8.90 7.67 -3.90
C MET A 29 9.16 8.37 -5.24
N LYS A 30 8.50 9.51 -5.46
CA LYS A 30 8.70 10.38 -6.64
C LYS A 30 9.69 11.52 -6.40
N THR A 31 9.98 11.85 -5.15
CA THR A 31 10.77 13.04 -4.75
C THR A 31 11.99 12.69 -3.86
N PRO A 32 12.86 11.76 -4.27
CA PRO A 32 13.98 11.29 -3.44
C PRO A 32 15.02 12.38 -3.15
N LYS A 33 15.24 13.31 -4.08
CA LYS A 33 16.22 14.40 -3.90
C LYS A 33 15.74 15.39 -2.84
N GLU A 34 14.48 15.79 -2.90
CA GLU A 34 13.85 16.71 -1.95
C GLU A 34 13.89 16.10 -0.55
N ARG A 35 13.65 14.79 -0.44
CA ARG A 35 13.77 14.07 0.83
C ARG A 35 15.21 14.08 1.36
N ALA A 36 16.20 13.79 0.51
CA ALA A 36 17.60 13.81 0.91
C ALA A 36 18.05 15.21 1.37
N LEU A 37 17.66 16.25 0.64
CA LEU A 37 17.92 17.65 1.04
C LEU A 37 17.29 17.95 2.40
N ARG A 38 16.04 17.53 2.62
CA ARG A 38 15.33 17.76 3.89
C ARG A 38 16.08 17.16 5.08
N LEU A 39 16.53 15.92 4.96
CA LEU A 39 17.33 15.27 6.00
C LEU A 39 18.66 16.00 6.21
N ALA A 40 19.37 16.34 5.13
CA ALA A 40 20.62 17.07 5.21
C ALA A 40 20.46 18.42 5.93
N SER A 41 19.43 19.20 5.57
CA SER A 41 19.14 20.49 6.19
C SER A 41 18.77 20.36 7.67
N TYR A 42 17.98 19.33 8.03
CA TYR A 42 17.70 19.03 9.44
C TYR A 42 18.98 18.78 10.25
N LEU A 43 19.94 18.10 9.62
CA LEU A 43 21.23 17.79 10.23
C LEU A 43 22.25 18.94 10.15
N GLY A 44 21.86 20.12 9.65
CA GLY A 44 22.71 21.32 9.64
C GLY A 44 23.32 21.69 8.28
N TYR A 45 22.96 21.01 7.19
CA TYR A 45 23.41 21.37 5.84
C TYR A 45 22.77 22.69 5.36
N SER A 46 23.61 23.63 4.94
CA SER A 46 23.21 24.94 4.39
C SER A 46 23.82 25.24 3.02
N GLY A 47 24.33 24.22 2.33
CA GLY A 47 24.96 24.34 1.01
C GLY A 47 23.96 24.43 -0.16
N SER A 48 24.46 24.20 -1.38
CA SER A 48 23.67 24.21 -2.62
C SER A 48 22.67 23.05 -2.67
N ASN A 49 21.61 23.19 -3.49
CA ASN A 49 20.67 22.10 -3.81
C ASN A 49 21.24 21.15 -4.90
N GLY A 50 22.56 20.92 -4.89
CA GLY A 50 23.23 19.99 -5.79
C GLY A 50 23.23 18.59 -5.20
N SER A 51 22.84 17.58 -5.98
CA SER A 51 22.73 16.20 -5.48
C SER A 51 24.06 15.65 -4.96
N GLN A 52 25.17 16.06 -5.57
CA GLN A 52 26.51 15.64 -5.17
C GLN A 52 26.90 16.26 -3.82
N GLU A 53 26.66 17.55 -3.63
CA GLU A 53 26.99 18.27 -2.40
C GLU A 53 26.14 17.80 -1.22
N ILE A 54 24.85 17.54 -1.45
CA ILE A 54 23.96 16.91 -0.46
C ILE A 54 24.49 15.52 -0.08
N ALA A 55 24.85 14.70 -1.06
CA ALA A 55 25.36 13.35 -0.80
C ALA A 55 26.71 13.38 -0.06
N ASP A 56 27.60 14.28 -0.43
CA ASP A 56 28.91 14.44 0.21
C ASP A 56 28.76 14.90 1.66
N TYR A 57 27.84 15.81 1.95
CA TYR A 57 27.50 16.16 3.32
C TYR A 57 26.97 14.97 4.11
N LEU A 58 25.96 14.27 3.59
CA LEU A 58 25.32 13.15 4.28
C LEU A 58 26.32 12.01 4.56
N ARG A 59 27.33 11.80 3.70
CA ARG A 59 28.42 10.83 3.93
C ARG A 59 29.33 11.19 5.11
N THR A 60 29.35 12.44 5.55
CA THR A 60 30.10 12.86 6.75
C THR A 60 29.32 12.67 8.05
N VAL A 61 28.00 12.46 7.96
CA VAL A 61 27.14 12.27 9.12
C VAL A 61 27.21 10.81 9.59
N ASP A 62 27.20 10.61 10.91
CA ASP A 62 27.16 9.27 11.49
C ASP A 62 25.90 8.49 11.04
N ALA A 63 26.06 7.19 10.78
CA ALA A 63 24.97 6.35 10.29
C ALA A 63 23.79 6.27 11.28
N SER A 64 24.05 6.32 12.59
CA SER A 64 22.98 6.32 13.61
C SER A 64 22.22 7.64 13.61
N GLU A 65 22.89 8.77 13.38
CA GLU A 65 22.24 10.08 13.23
C GLU A 65 21.35 10.11 11.98
N LEU A 66 21.82 9.54 10.86
CA LEU A 66 20.99 9.37 9.66
C LEU A 66 19.75 8.51 9.96
N ALA A 67 19.93 7.35 10.60
CA ALA A 67 18.85 6.42 10.88
C ALA A 67 17.83 6.93 11.91
N ASN A 68 18.27 7.67 12.92
CA ASN A 68 17.39 8.23 13.95
C ASN A 68 16.59 9.44 13.43
N ASN A 69 17.20 10.20 12.52
CA ASN A 69 16.61 11.43 11.99
C ASN A 69 16.02 11.27 10.58
N GLN A 70 16.02 10.07 10.01
CA GLN A 70 15.52 9.82 8.65
C GLN A 70 14.10 10.33 8.40
N ALA A 71 13.26 10.36 9.44
CA ALA A 71 11.89 10.88 9.39
C ALA A 71 11.81 12.40 9.59
N GLN A 72 12.85 13.03 10.13
CA GLN A 72 12.90 14.43 10.57
C GLN A 72 13.19 15.41 9.43
N GLY A 73 12.70 16.64 9.61
CA GLY A 73 12.96 17.82 8.78
C GLY A 73 11.77 18.79 8.82
N PRO A 74 11.90 20.03 8.31
CA PRO A 74 10.82 21.02 8.36
C PRO A 74 9.52 20.45 7.76
N SER A 75 8.46 20.45 8.56
CA SER A 75 7.12 20.05 8.15
C SER A 75 6.54 21.10 7.20
N ASP A 76 6.08 20.65 6.04
CA ASP A 76 5.10 21.29 5.16
C ASP A 76 5.20 22.82 4.99
N GLU A 77 6.05 23.20 4.02
CA GLU A 77 5.81 24.39 3.19
C GLU A 77 6.44 24.22 1.79
N LEU A 78 7.54 23.46 1.67
CA LEU A 78 8.31 23.39 0.41
C LEU A 78 7.96 22.22 -0.53
N ALA A 79 7.53 21.06 -0.01
CA ALA A 79 7.33 19.86 -0.84
C ALA A 79 6.08 19.93 -1.73
N ASN A 80 5.01 20.59 -1.27
CA ASN A 80 3.83 20.86 -2.09
C ASN A 80 3.95 22.16 -2.91
N THR A 81 4.84 23.08 -2.54
CA THR A 81 5.03 24.35 -3.25
C THR A 81 5.92 24.20 -4.49
N LEU A 82 6.90 23.29 -4.48
CA LEU A 82 7.81 23.09 -5.62
C LEU A 82 7.15 22.44 -6.85
N VAL A 83 5.97 21.81 -6.70
CA VAL A 83 5.16 21.32 -7.83
C VAL A 83 4.25 22.43 -8.42
N VAL A 84 4.14 23.59 -7.75
CA VAL A 84 3.25 24.71 -8.13
C VAL A 84 4.02 25.93 -8.66
N LEU A 85 5.34 25.87 -8.83
CA LEU A 85 6.10 27.00 -9.37
C LEU A 85 6.00 27.12 -10.90
N SER A 86 4.96 27.80 -11.37
CA SER A 86 5.07 28.98 -12.26
C SER A 86 3.69 29.68 -12.43
N PRO A 87 3.62 30.98 -12.77
CA PRO A 87 3.90 32.13 -11.92
C PRO A 87 2.67 33.03 -11.79
N ALA A 88 2.20 33.29 -10.57
CA ALA A 88 1.52 34.53 -10.16
C ALA A 88 0.63 34.25 -8.94
N ALA A 89 1.07 34.70 -7.78
CA ALA A 89 0.21 35.41 -6.83
C ALA A 89 1.11 35.87 -5.68
N GLU A 90 1.35 37.18 -5.65
CA GLU A 90 1.89 37.88 -4.50
C GLU A 90 0.95 37.70 -3.30
N ASP A 91 1.59 37.49 -2.15
CA ASP A 91 1.07 37.74 -0.80
C ASP A 91 -0.21 36.99 -0.37
N ARG A 92 0.02 35.90 0.39
CA ARG A 92 -0.75 35.53 1.59
C ARG A 92 0.04 34.49 2.39
N GLU A 93 0.50 34.89 3.59
CA GLU A 93 0.92 33.96 4.64
C GLU A 93 -0.30 33.11 5.03
N ILE A 94 -0.34 31.88 4.53
CA ILE A 94 -1.22 30.83 5.07
C ILE A 94 -0.30 29.94 5.89
N GLU A 95 -0.40 30.03 7.22
CA GLU A 95 0.28 29.13 8.15
C GLU A 95 -0.35 27.72 8.01
N VAL A 96 0.05 26.98 6.98
CA VAL A 96 -0.39 25.60 6.73
C VAL A 96 0.38 24.68 7.66
N ARG A 97 -0.08 24.53 8.90
CA ARG A 97 0.37 23.46 9.80
C ARG A 97 -0.25 22.12 9.37
N ILE A 98 0.22 21.52 8.28
CA ILE A 98 -0.04 20.10 8.03
C ILE A 98 0.82 19.33 9.02
N SER A 99 0.17 18.69 9.99
CA SER A 99 0.87 17.74 10.84
C SER A 99 1.08 16.46 10.04
N GLU A 100 2.32 16.05 9.83
CA GLU A 100 2.72 14.73 9.31
C GLU A 100 2.19 13.53 10.15
N LYS A 101 1.42 13.79 11.21
CA LYS A 101 0.66 12.79 11.95
C LYS A 101 -0.64 12.37 11.24
N SER A 102 -0.88 12.84 10.02
CA SER A 102 -2.00 12.41 9.18
C SER A 102 -1.71 11.04 8.53
N GLY A 103 -1.91 9.99 9.33
CA GLY A 103 -2.53 8.76 8.84
C GLY A 103 -1.93 8.05 7.61
N GLY A 104 -0.60 7.98 7.48
CA GLY A 104 0.08 7.11 6.50
C GLY A 104 1.21 6.29 7.14
N MET A 105 1.57 5.14 6.57
CA MET A 105 2.89 4.55 6.84
C MET A 105 3.93 5.46 6.18
N ASN A 106 4.58 6.31 6.97
CA ASN A 106 5.57 7.25 6.49
C ASN A 106 6.96 6.60 6.50
N TYR A 107 7.29 5.90 5.41
CA TYR A 107 8.64 5.41 5.18
C TYR A 107 9.43 6.50 4.45
N PRO A 108 10.44 7.10 5.10
CA PRO A 108 11.08 8.30 4.59
C PRO A 108 11.95 8.03 3.37
N PHE A 109 12.50 6.83 3.23
CA PHE A 109 13.28 6.43 2.07
C PHE A 109 12.78 5.05 1.61
N VAL A 110 12.24 5.00 0.41
CA VAL A 110 11.65 3.81 -0.23
C VAL A 110 12.14 3.74 -1.69
N PRO A 111 11.89 2.65 -2.43
CA PRO A 111 12.29 2.57 -3.84
C PRO A 111 11.85 3.77 -4.67
N THR A 112 12.68 4.16 -5.64
CA THR A 112 12.45 5.26 -6.59
C THR A 112 13.08 4.91 -7.93
N ALA A 113 12.64 5.54 -9.02
CA ALA A 113 13.26 5.36 -10.32
C ALA A 113 14.67 5.97 -10.36
N GLU A 114 15.61 5.23 -10.95
CA GLU A 114 17.01 5.63 -11.06
C GLU A 114 17.25 6.40 -12.36
N THR A 115 17.47 7.72 -12.25
CA THR A 115 17.62 8.64 -13.39
C THR A 115 19.02 8.66 -14.00
N SER A 116 19.98 7.94 -13.43
CA SER A 116 21.35 7.86 -13.91
C SER A 116 21.94 6.48 -13.62
N VAL A 117 22.67 5.94 -14.59
CA VAL A 117 23.35 4.66 -14.46
C VAL A 117 24.42 4.78 -13.37
N SER A 118 24.36 3.89 -12.38
CA SER A 118 25.38 3.74 -11.34
C SER A 118 26.77 3.48 -11.94
N SER A 119 27.83 3.71 -11.18
CA SER A 119 29.20 3.35 -11.60
C SER A 119 29.38 1.84 -11.82
N SER A 120 28.48 1.00 -11.29
CA SER A 120 28.43 -0.45 -11.55
C SER A 120 27.69 -0.82 -12.83
N GLY A 121 27.02 0.12 -13.50
CA GLY A 121 26.26 -0.13 -14.73
C GLY A 121 24.89 -0.78 -14.51
N GLU A 122 24.52 -1.10 -13.25
CA GLU A 122 23.29 -1.79 -12.92
C GLU A 122 22.23 -0.79 -12.45
N VAL A 123 21.03 -0.88 -13.04
CA VAL A 123 19.84 -0.11 -12.67
C VAL A 123 18.77 -1.10 -12.23
N PHE A 124 18.38 -1.02 -10.96
CA PHE A 124 17.37 -1.91 -10.39
C PHE A 124 15.97 -1.50 -10.86
N LEU A 125 15.62 -0.22 -10.77
CA LEU A 125 14.31 0.30 -11.18
C LEU A 125 14.48 1.49 -12.15
N PRO A 126 14.40 1.26 -13.48
CA PRO A 126 14.75 2.28 -14.47
C PRO A 126 13.67 3.33 -14.73
N ASP A 127 12.43 3.09 -14.31
CA ASP A 127 11.28 3.98 -14.53
C ASP A 127 10.22 3.74 -13.45
N GLU A 128 9.18 4.56 -13.40
CA GLU A 128 8.05 4.35 -12.52
C GLU A 128 7.40 2.98 -12.78
N PRO A 129 7.01 2.24 -11.72
CA PRO A 129 6.37 0.93 -11.86
C PRO A 129 5.21 0.88 -12.86
N ILE A 130 4.39 1.94 -12.92
CA ILE A 130 3.23 2.01 -13.81
C ILE A 130 3.64 2.07 -15.29
N ASN A 131 4.72 2.78 -15.61
CA ASN A 131 5.24 2.89 -16.96
C ASN A 131 5.83 1.54 -17.40
N LEU A 132 6.58 0.88 -16.52
CA LEU A 132 7.15 -0.45 -16.79
C LEU A 132 6.06 -1.49 -17.07
N MET A 133 4.99 -1.50 -16.28
CA MET A 133 3.89 -2.44 -16.48
C MET A 133 3.12 -2.18 -17.78
N ARG A 134 2.76 -0.92 -18.06
CA ARG A 134 1.98 -0.55 -19.26
C ARG A 134 2.75 -0.73 -20.56
N THR A 135 4.07 -0.57 -20.53
CA THR A 135 4.96 -0.84 -21.68
C THR A 135 5.38 -2.31 -21.77
N GLY A 136 4.94 -3.15 -20.83
CA GLY A 136 5.25 -4.58 -20.80
C GLY A 136 6.70 -4.90 -20.43
N GLN A 137 7.44 -3.96 -19.85
CA GLN A 137 8.84 -4.05 -19.41
C GLN A 137 8.97 -4.64 -18.00
N PHE A 138 8.26 -5.73 -17.73
CA PHE A 138 8.33 -6.48 -16.47
C PHE A 138 8.37 -7.99 -16.75
N LEU A 139 8.87 -8.76 -15.79
CA LEU A 139 8.96 -10.20 -15.89
C LEU A 139 7.58 -10.84 -15.79
N ARG A 140 7.22 -11.62 -16.81
CA ARG A 140 5.96 -12.33 -16.93
C ARG A 140 6.13 -13.75 -16.39
N VAL A 141 5.90 -13.92 -15.09
CA VAL A 141 5.89 -15.22 -14.42
C VAL A 141 4.54 -15.45 -13.75
N PRO A 142 4.15 -16.72 -13.48
CA PRO A 142 2.99 -17.00 -12.65
C PRO A 142 3.09 -16.30 -11.29
N VAL A 143 1.98 -15.77 -10.80
CA VAL A 143 1.93 -15.01 -9.54
C VAL A 143 0.73 -15.40 -8.67
N ILE A 144 0.94 -15.56 -7.37
CA ILE A 144 -0.12 -15.40 -6.36
C ILE A 144 -0.07 -13.95 -5.87
N MET A 145 -1.21 -13.28 -5.80
CA MET A 145 -1.29 -11.93 -5.28
C MET A 145 -2.57 -11.75 -4.48
N GLY A 146 -2.54 -10.98 -3.40
CA GLY A 146 -3.74 -10.74 -2.61
C GLY A 146 -3.52 -9.81 -1.42
N SER A 147 -4.55 -9.71 -0.58
CA SER A 147 -4.56 -8.84 0.60
C SER A 147 -5.46 -9.45 1.68
N GLY A 148 -5.36 -8.93 2.90
CA GLY A 148 -6.35 -9.12 3.93
C GLY A 148 -7.67 -8.37 3.60
N SER A 149 -8.81 -8.88 4.05
CA SER A 149 -10.10 -8.19 3.91
C SER A 149 -10.26 -6.96 4.81
N ASN A 150 -9.39 -6.82 5.81
CA ASN A 150 -9.38 -5.71 6.74
C ASN A 150 -7.95 -5.30 7.16
N GLU A 151 -7.05 -5.07 6.21
CA GLU A 151 -5.63 -4.71 6.43
C GLU A 151 -5.41 -3.64 7.52
N ALA A 152 -6.28 -2.64 7.57
CA ALA A 152 -6.17 -1.53 8.52
C ALA A 152 -6.73 -1.84 9.92
N LYS A 153 -7.10 -3.09 10.23
CA LYS A 153 -7.72 -3.53 11.49
C LYS A 153 -7.05 -2.92 12.74
N MET A 154 -5.73 -3.11 12.88
CA MET A 154 -5.00 -2.61 14.05
C MET A 154 -4.92 -1.08 14.14
N SER A 155 -4.85 -0.41 12.98
CA SER A 155 -4.83 1.06 12.94
C SER A 155 -6.19 1.65 13.35
N ALA A 156 -7.29 1.05 12.89
CA ALA A 156 -8.65 1.41 13.28
C ALA A 156 -8.90 1.13 14.77
N GLN A 157 -8.39 0.01 15.29
CA GLN A 157 -8.44 -0.25 16.74
C GLN A 157 -7.69 0.83 17.53
N SER A 158 -6.54 1.29 17.03
CA SER A 158 -5.77 2.36 17.68
C SER A 158 -6.52 3.69 17.70
N MET A 159 -7.29 3.99 16.64
CA MET A 159 -8.19 5.16 16.63
C MET A 159 -9.24 5.08 17.74
N ASN A 160 -9.81 3.90 17.99
CA ASN A 160 -10.81 3.66 19.02
C ASN A 160 -10.34 3.84 20.47
N LYS A 161 -9.04 3.98 20.71
CA LYS A 161 -8.50 4.19 22.07
C LYS A 161 -8.86 5.56 22.67
N SER A 162 -9.23 6.55 21.85
CA SER A 162 -9.61 7.88 22.35
C SER A 162 -10.60 8.60 21.45
N ALA A 163 -11.64 9.19 22.05
CA ALA A 163 -12.58 10.07 21.36
C ALA A 163 -11.90 11.31 20.73
N SER A 164 -10.74 11.74 21.23
CA SER A 164 -9.97 12.83 20.60
C SER A 164 -9.45 12.45 19.22
N ASN A 165 -9.16 11.16 18.98
CA ASN A 165 -8.68 10.70 17.67
C ASN A 165 -9.76 10.93 16.61
N TRP A 166 -11.00 10.54 16.91
CA TRP A 166 -12.14 10.76 16.02
C TRP A 166 -12.44 12.24 15.79
N ARG A 167 -12.38 13.08 16.83
CA ARG A 167 -12.53 14.55 16.66
C ARG A 167 -11.46 15.14 15.74
N ASN A 168 -10.20 14.75 15.94
CA ASN A 168 -9.09 15.23 15.11
C ASN A 168 -9.20 14.71 13.67
N ALA A 169 -9.64 13.46 13.49
CA ALA A 169 -9.79 12.87 12.16
C ALA A 169 -10.97 13.50 11.39
N ASN A 170 -12.09 13.82 12.04
CA ASN A 170 -13.17 14.60 11.40
C ASN A 170 -12.71 16.02 11.03
N LYS A 171 -11.97 16.69 11.92
CA LYS A 171 -11.45 18.05 11.64
C LYS A 171 -10.51 18.09 10.42
N ASN A 172 -9.80 16.99 10.16
CA ASN A 172 -8.83 16.90 9.08
C ASN A 172 -9.16 15.71 8.17
N PHE A 173 -10.43 15.53 7.83
CA PHE A 173 -10.92 14.37 7.09
C PHE A 173 -10.35 14.32 5.65
N GLU A 174 -10.04 15.48 5.07
CA GLU A 174 -9.28 15.64 3.82
C GLU A 174 -7.97 14.84 3.78
N ASN A 175 -7.37 14.52 4.93
CA ASN A 175 -6.17 13.68 4.98
C ASN A 175 -6.39 12.27 4.41
N ASN A 176 -7.63 11.82 4.28
CA ASN A 176 -7.98 10.55 3.64
C ASN A 176 -8.03 10.64 2.10
N VAL A 177 -7.99 11.84 1.52
CA VAL A 177 -7.88 12.01 0.06
C VAL A 177 -6.47 11.53 -0.36
N PRO A 178 -6.33 10.54 -1.25
CA PRO A 178 -5.02 10.00 -1.58
C PRO A 178 -4.06 11.03 -2.17
N LEU A 179 -2.84 11.12 -1.63
CA LEU A 179 -1.82 12.07 -2.09
C LEU A 179 -1.37 11.81 -3.53
N ASP A 180 -1.46 10.55 -3.99
CA ASP A 180 -1.12 10.12 -5.34
C ASP A 180 -2.14 10.54 -6.41
N LEU A 181 -3.22 11.22 -6.03
CA LEU A 181 -4.08 11.97 -6.96
C LEU A 181 -3.46 13.30 -7.40
N GLY A 182 -2.42 13.80 -6.70
CA GLY A 182 -1.79 15.08 -7.04
C GLY A 182 -2.65 16.32 -6.75
N LEU A 183 -3.70 16.17 -5.93
CA LEU A 183 -4.59 17.27 -5.56
C LEU A 183 -4.01 18.06 -4.38
N ALA A 184 -3.89 19.38 -4.53
CA ALA A 184 -3.50 20.25 -3.43
C ALA A 184 -4.57 20.25 -2.34
N ARG A 185 -4.15 20.16 -1.07
CA ARG A 185 -5.06 20.27 0.07
C ARG A 185 -5.75 21.63 0.10
N GLY A 186 -7.03 21.66 0.46
CA GLY A 186 -7.90 22.84 0.39
C GLY A 186 -8.32 23.26 -1.02
N SER A 187 -7.85 22.58 -2.07
CA SER A 187 -8.35 22.84 -3.42
C SER A 187 -9.79 22.36 -3.58
N LYS A 188 -10.54 22.98 -4.50
CA LYS A 188 -11.92 22.58 -4.81
C LYS A 188 -12.02 21.08 -5.12
N GLN A 189 -11.11 20.56 -5.93
CA GLN A 189 -11.11 19.14 -6.32
C GLN A 189 -10.78 18.22 -5.13
N SER A 190 -9.85 18.59 -4.25
CA SER A 190 -9.53 17.79 -3.07
C SER A 190 -10.72 17.71 -2.10
N LEU A 191 -11.42 18.84 -1.88
CA LEU A 191 -12.63 18.88 -1.06
C LEU A 191 -13.81 18.12 -1.70
N GLU A 192 -13.94 18.13 -3.03
CA GLU A 192 -14.93 17.30 -3.72
C GLU A 192 -14.66 15.80 -3.52
N VAL A 193 -13.40 15.37 -3.65
CA VAL A 193 -13.02 13.96 -3.40
C VAL A 193 -13.22 13.58 -1.93
N GLU A 194 -12.92 14.49 -1.00
CA GLU A 194 -13.19 14.32 0.43
C GLU A 194 -14.68 14.01 0.68
N GLU A 195 -15.58 14.82 0.13
CA GLU A 195 -17.03 14.62 0.26
C GLU A 195 -17.49 13.30 -0.38
N LEU A 196 -16.93 12.92 -1.54
CA LEU A 196 -17.23 11.63 -2.18
C LEU A 196 -16.81 10.44 -1.31
N ILE A 197 -15.63 10.51 -0.69
CA ILE A 197 -15.16 9.48 0.26
C ILE A 197 -16.09 9.43 1.47
N LYS A 198 -16.47 10.59 2.02
CA LYS A 198 -17.36 10.67 3.19
C LYS A 198 -18.74 10.09 2.87
N GLN A 199 -19.28 10.42 1.70
CA GLN A 199 -20.57 9.91 1.23
C GLN A 199 -20.54 8.39 1.03
N PHE A 200 -19.48 7.85 0.41
CA PHE A 200 -19.40 6.44 0.08
C PHE A 200 -19.23 5.55 1.33
N TYR A 201 -18.33 5.89 2.24
CA TYR A 201 -18.03 5.05 3.40
C TYR A 201 -18.92 5.33 4.62
N TYR A 202 -19.46 6.53 4.75
CA TYR A 202 -20.15 6.97 5.98
C TYR A 202 -21.52 7.60 5.72
N ASN A 203 -22.04 7.55 4.48
CA ASN A 203 -23.30 8.19 4.11
C ASN A 203 -23.35 9.70 4.44
N GLY A 204 -22.19 10.37 4.44
CA GLY A 204 -22.07 11.80 4.76
C GLY A 204 -21.94 12.10 6.26
N GLU A 205 -22.06 11.09 7.12
CA GLU A 205 -21.95 11.24 8.58
C GLU A 205 -20.49 11.35 9.05
N ASP A 206 -20.31 11.88 10.26
CA ASP A 206 -18.99 11.97 10.90
C ASP A 206 -18.44 10.60 11.31
N ILE A 207 -17.12 10.45 11.20
CA ILE A 207 -16.45 9.23 11.66
C ILE A 207 -16.40 9.17 13.18
N SER A 208 -16.63 7.99 13.74
CA SER A 208 -16.69 7.80 15.19
C SER A 208 -16.39 6.36 15.56
N SER A 209 -16.45 6.05 16.85
CA SER A 209 -16.28 4.69 17.32
C SER A 209 -17.36 3.73 16.83
N SER A 210 -18.55 4.21 16.46
CA SER A 210 -19.60 3.36 15.87
C SER A 210 -19.37 3.05 14.40
N THR A 211 -18.51 3.81 13.71
CA THR A 211 -18.16 3.62 12.28
C THR A 211 -16.71 3.13 12.10
N VAL A 212 -16.16 2.46 13.13
CA VAL A 212 -14.75 2.01 13.11
C VAL A 212 -14.47 0.96 12.03
N GLN A 213 -15.45 0.12 11.68
CA GLN A 213 -15.29 -0.88 10.63
C GLN A 213 -15.24 -0.21 9.25
N GLU A 214 -16.07 0.79 9.01
CA GLU A 214 -16.08 1.62 7.80
C GLU A 214 -14.78 2.39 7.66
N TYR A 215 -14.27 2.94 8.77
CA TYR A 215 -12.93 3.54 8.83
C TYR A 215 -11.83 2.54 8.47
N SER A 216 -11.90 1.33 9.01
CA SER A 216 -10.95 0.28 8.69
C SER A 216 -11.02 -0.11 7.21
N ASN A 217 -12.22 -0.23 6.64
CA ASN A 217 -12.43 -0.54 5.22
C ASN A 217 -11.84 0.57 4.32
N MET A 218 -12.12 1.84 4.62
CA MET A 218 -11.60 2.98 3.88
C MET A 218 -10.06 3.01 3.89
N VAL A 219 -9.44 2.88 5.06
CA VAL A 219 -7.98 2.90 5.18
C VAL A 219 -7.35 1.66 4.52
N THR A 220 -8.00 0.50 4.62
CA THR A 220 -7.61 -0.74 3.92
C THR A 220 -7.53 -0.51 2.42
N ASP A 221 -8.55 0.12 1.84
CA ASP A 221 -8.59 0.37 0.41
C ASP A 221 -7.53 1.39 -0.03
N ILE A 222 -7.42 2.52 0.68
CA ILE A 222 -6.47 3.59 0.37
C ILE A 222 -5.02 3.10 0.41
N ARG A 223 -4.67 2.30 1.43
CA ARG A 223 -3.27 1.96 1.72
C ARG A 223 -2.82 0.63 1.11
N TYR A 224 -3.72 -0.33 0.91
CA TYR A 224 -3.36 -1.70 0.56
C TYR A 224 -4.11 -2.18 -0.69
N VAL A 225 -5.42 -2.38 -0.58
CA VAL A 225 -6.18 -3.15 -1.56
C VAL A 225 -6.21 -2.47 -2.93
N LYS A 226 -6.39 -1.14 -3.03
CA LYS A 226 -6.45 -0.48 -4.35
C LYS A 226 -5.16 -0.67 -5.16
N GLY A 227 -4.00 -0.63 -4.48
CA GLY A 227 -2.70 -0.76 -5.13
C GLY A 227 -2.49 -2.18 -5.66
N VAL A 228 -2.85 -3.17 -4.85
CA VAL A 228 -2.84 -4.59 -5.23
C VAL A 228 -3.83 -4.84 -6.38
N TYR A 229 -5.07 -4.35 -6.29
CA TYR A 229 -6.10 -4.46 -7.32
C TYR A 229 -5.66 -3.86 -8.66
N LYS A 230 -5.07 -2.66 -8.63
CA LYS A 230 -4.51 -2.01 -9.82
C LYS A 230 -3.37 -2.84 -10.43
N THR A 231 -2.53 -3.44 -9.59
CA THR A 231 -1.42 -4.30 -10.05
C THR A 231 -1.94 -5.55 -10.73
N VAL A 232 -2.92 -6.22 -10.14
CA VAL A 232 -3.62 -7.35 -10.76
C VAL A 232 -4.18 -6.95 -12.12
N SER A 233 -4.84 -5.79 -12.21
CA SER A 233 -5.40 -5.30 -13.47
C SER A 233 -4.32 -5.04 -14.54
N GLU A 234 -3.20 -4.44 -14.18
CA GLU A 234 -2.07 -4.20 -15.11
C GLU A 234 -1.38 -5.52 -15.52
N ILE A 235 -1.23 -6.51 -14.62
CA ILE A 235 -0.72 -7.84 -14.99
C ILE A 235 -1.66 -8.50 -15.98
N LEU A 236 -2.97 -8.55 -15.69
CA LEU A 236 -3.96 -9.14 -16.59
C LEU A 236 -4.00 -8.42 -17.94
N ALA A 237 -3.77 -7.11 -17.97
CA ALA A 237 -3.71 -6.31 -19.19
C ALA A 237 -2.51 -6.66 -20.08
N HIS A 238 -1.35 -6.94 -19.48
CA HIS A 238 -0.04 -6.95 -20.14
C HIS A 238 0.77 -8.25 -20.00
N SER A 239 0.16 -9.33 -19.48
CA SER A 239 0.79 -10.65 -19.32
C SER A 239 -0.22 -11.77 -19.52
N ASP A 240 0.22 -12.84 -20.19
CA ASP A 240 -0.53 -14.10 -20.31
C ASP A 240 -0.14 -15.13 -19.22
N SER A 241 0.73 -14.75 -18.29
CA SER A 241 1.13 -15.65 -17.19
C SER A 241 -0.01 -15.83 -16.19
N PRO A 242 -0.21 -17.05 -15.64
CA PRO A 242 -1.26 -17.30 -14.65
C PRO A 242 -1.15 -16.39 -13.41
N LEU A 243 -2.24 -15.69 -13.09
CA LEU A 243 -2.38 -14.91 -11.87
C LEU A 243 -3.46 -15.54 -11.00
N TYR A 244 -3.15 -15.84 -9.74
CA TYR A 244 -4.10 -16.33 -8.76
C TYR A 244 -4.31 -15.26 -7.69
N ASN A 245 -5.51 -14.69 -7.65
CA ASN A 245 -5.86 -13.65 -6.69
C ASN A 245 -6.47 -14.27 -5.41
N TYR A 246 -6.23 -13.69 -4.24
CA TYR A 246 -6.90 -14.09 -3.00
C TYR A 246 -7.32 -12.90 -2.13
N LEU A 247 -8.27 -13.16 -1.23
CA LEU A 247 -8.65 -12.27 -0.14
C LEU A 247 -8.66 -13.06 1.17
N PHE A 248 -7.68 -12.80 2.04
CA PHE A 248 -7.61 -13.45 3.34
C PHE A 248 -8.59 -12.80 4.32
N SER A 249 -9.53 -13.59 4.83
CA SER A 249 -10.64 -13.10 5.66
C SER A 249 -10.86 -13.90 6.93
N PHE A 250 -10.14 -15.01 7.10
CA PHE A 250 -10.21 -15.81 8.30
C PHE A 250 -9.83 -14.98 9.54
N ASP A 251 -10.71 -14.98 10.53
CA ASP A 251 -10.59 -14.24 11.79
C ASP A 251 -10.37 -15.23 12.94
N GLY A 252 -9.20 -15.88 12.94
CA GLY A 252 -8.85 -16.93 13.90
C GLY A 252 -7.95 -16.43 15.03
N GLU A 253 -7.82 -17.22 16.09
CA GLU A 253 -7.12 -16.81 17.33
C GLU A 253 -5.62 -16.55 17.14
N ILE A 254 -5.01 -17.14 16.11
CA ILE A 254 -3.58 -16.96 15.78
C ILE A 254 -3.32 -15.85 14.78
N ASN A 255 -4.35 -15.09 14.40
CA ASN A 255 -4.15 -13.86 13.65
C ASN A 255 -3.19 -12.95 14.42
N TYR A 256 -2.21 -12.37 13.71
CA TYR A 256 -1.20 -11.47 14.30
C TYR A 256 -1.82 -10.39 15.18
N SER A 257 -2.93 -9.81 14.74
CA SER A 257 -3.68 -8.81 15.48
C SER A 257 -4.09 -9.27 16.89
N TYR A 258 -4.40 -10.54 17.12
CA TYR A 258 -4.72 -11.05 18.47
C TYR A 258 -3.47 -11.43 19.27
N ILE A 259 -2.56 -12.20 18.66
CA ILE A 259 -1.35 -12.70 19.35
C ILE A 259 -0.36 -11.58 19.70
N SER A 260 -0.43 -10.42 19.02
CA SER A 260 0.31 -9.21 19.40
C SER A 260 -0.25 -8.49 20.63
N GLY A 261 -1.32 -9.02 21.25
CA GLY A 261 -1.97 -8.46 22.44
C GLY A 261 -3.02 -7.37 22.17
N SER A 262 -3.54 -7.25 20.94
CA SER A 262 -4.64 -6.32 20.65
C SER A 262 -5.97 -6.86 21.16
N THR A 263 -6.83 -5.97 21.67
CA THR A 263 -8.20 -6.28 22.11
C THR A 263 -9.25 -5.88 21.08
N THR A 264 -8.91 -5.95 19.79
CA THR A 264 -9.82 -5.50 18.73
C THR A 264 -11.02 -6.41 18.57
N THR A 265 -12.17 -5.80 18.28
CA THR A 265 -13.43 -6.50 17.96
C THR A 265 -13.75 -6.48 16.46
N LEU A 266 -12.89 -5.84 15.66
CA LEU A 266 -13.03 -5.75 14.21
C LEU A 266 -12.82 -7.12 13.57
N LYS A 267 -13.63 -7.42 12.54
CA LYS A 267 -13.65 -8.71 11.83
C LYS A 267 -12.82 -8.68 10.54
N GLY A 268 -12.58 -9.86 9.95
CA GLY A 268 -11.82 -10.03 8.70
C GLY A 268 -10.31 -10.19 8.90
N GLY A 269 -9.55 -10.37 7.82
CA GLY A 269 -8.10 -10.56 7.88
C GLY A 269 -7.34 -9.24 7.96
N GLY A 270 -6.69 -8.97 9.08
CA GLY A 270 -5.83 -7.81 9.30
C GLY A 270 -4.45 -7.93 8.67
N HIS A 271 -3.72 -6.81 8.58
CA HIS A 271 -2.36 -6.83 8.07
C HIS A 271 -1.47 -7.77 8.90
N SER A 272 -0.76 -8.66 8.22
CA SER A 272 0.07 -9.72 8.81
C SER A 272 -0.70 -10.84 9.53
N ASP A 273 -2.03 -10.85 9.54
CA ASP A 273 -2.81 -11.90 10.20
C ASP A 273 -2.57 -13.28 9.58
N GLU A 274 -2.30 -13.35 8.28
CA GLU A 274 -2.08 -14.58 7.53
C GLU A 274 -0.71 -15.23 7.80
N VAL A 275 0.26 -14.47 8.32
CA VAL A 275 1.68 -14.88 8.41
C VAL A 275 1.85 -16.14 9.24
N CYS A 276 1.15 -16.24 10.37
CA CYS A 276 1.26 -17.40 11.27
C CYS A 276 0.53 -18.65 10.77
N TYR A 277 -0.23 -18.56 9.67
CA TYR A 277 -0.79 -19.70 8.96
C TYR A 277 0.16 -20.27 7.90
N ILE A 278 1.28 -19.59 7.61
CA ILE A 278 2.32 -20.04 6.66
C ILE A 278 3.64 -20.32 7.39
N PHE A 279 4.01 -19.45 8.32
CA PHE A 279 5.26 -19.51 9.06
C PHE A 279 5.02 -19.83 10.53
N LEU A 280 5.96 -20.58 11.12
CA LEU A 280 5.95 -20.83 12.55
C LEU A 280 6.28 -19.54 13.32
N CYS A 281 5.28 -18.97 13.99
CA CYS A 281 5.45 -17.83 14.88
C CYS A 281 5.82 -18.30 16.30
N SER A 282 7.01 -18.91 16.45
CA SER A 282 7.45 -19.60 17.68
C SER A 282 7.47 -18.73 18.93
N GLN A 283 7.57 -17.41 18.78
CA GLN A 283 7.56 -16.44 19.87
C GLN A 283 6.25 -16.38 20.66
N PHE A 284 5.14 -16.91 20.10
CA PHE A 284 3.82 -16.88 20.74
C PHE A 284 3.39 -18.21 21.38
N ASN A 285 4.23 -19.26 21.32
CA ASN A 285 3.97 -20.58 21.91
C ASN A 285 2.53 -21.09 21.65
N LEU A 286 2.14 -21.10 20.38
CA LEU A 286 0.78 -21.42 19.93
C LEU A 286 0.48 -22.90 20.16
N ASP A 287 -0.54 -23.20 20.97
CA ASP A 287 -1.07 -24.55 21.20
C ASP A 287 -2.45 -24.64 20.53
N LEU A 288 -2.53 -25.34 19.41
CA LEU A 288 -3.74 -25.45 18.59
C LEU A 288 -4.38 -26.83 18.78
N ALA A 289 -5.68 -26.86 19.04
CA ALA A 289 -6.44 -28.11 19.04
C ALA A 289 -6.42 -28.75 17.64
N GLU A 290 -6.39 -30.08 17.58
CA GLU A 290 -6.27 -30.83 16.31
C GLU A 290 -7.44 -30.58 15.33
N ASP A 291 -8.61 -30.23 15.85
CA ASP A 291 -9.83 -29.94 15.10
C ASP A 291 -10.16 -28.45 14.99
N SER A 292 -9.20 -27.57 15.36
CA SER A 292 -9.45 -26.13 15.32
C SER A 292 -9.55 -25.59 13.88
N PRO A 293 -10.39 -24.56 13.66
CA PRO A 293 -10.43 -23.87 12.37
C PRO A 293 -9.09 -23.21 12.04
N GLU A 294 -8.28 -22.84 13.04
CA GLU A 294 -6.94 -22.31 12.86
C GLU A 294 -6.00 -23.35 12.25
N LEU A 295 -5.96 -24.57 12.78
CA LEU A 295 -5.09 -25.63 12.27
C LEU A 295 -5.54 -26.06 10.87
N THR A 296 -6.85 -26.11 10.63
CA THR A 296 -7.42 -26.35 9.30
C THR A 296 -6.97 -25.28 8.30
N THR A 297 -7.06 -24.00 8.68
CA THR A 297 -6.65 -22.87 7.83
C THR A 297 -5.14 -22.88 7.59
N LEU A 298 -4.34 -23.20 8.60
CA LEU A 298 -2.89 -23.35 8.49
C LEU A 298 -2.53 -24.43 7.47
N HIS A 299 -3.13 -25.62 7.57
CA HIS A 299 -2.90 -26.70 6.61
C HIS A 299 -3.30 -26.29 5.19
N ARG A 300 -4.42 -25.59 5.02
CA ARG A 300 -4.86 -25.08 3.72
C ARG A 300 -3.86 -24.06 3.15
N MET A 301 -3.47 -23.05 3.93
CA MET A 301 -2.52 -22.00 3.52
C MET A 301 -1.17 -22.60 3.10
N VAL A 302 -0.56 -23.44 3.95
CA VAL A 302 0.71 -24.12 3.63
C VAL A 302 0.58 -24.99 2.37
N SER A 303 -0.53 -25.72 2.23
CA SER A 303 -0.76 -26.55 1.04
C SER A 303 -0.88 -25.71 -0.23
N MET A 304 -1.68 -24.65 -0.23
CA MET A 304 -1.87 -23.80 -1.40
C MET A 304 -0.58 -23.10 -1.84
N TRP A 305 0.16 -22.51 -0.90
CA TRP A 305 1.43 -21.84 -1.18
C TRP A 305 2.48 -22.83 -1.68
N THR A 306 2.62 -23.99 -1.03
CA THR A 306 3.62 -24.98 -1.46
C THR A 306 3.25 -25.67 -2.78
N ASN A 307 1.96 -25.87 -3.07
CA ASN A 307 1.49 -26.39 -4.36
C ASN A 307 1.85 -25.43 -5.49
N PHE A 308 1.66 -24.12 -5.28
CA PHE A 308 2.06 -23.12 -6.25
C PHE A 308 3.57 -23.07 -6.46
N VAL A 309 4.37 -23.10 -5.40
CA VAL A 309 5.83 -23.14 -5.50
C VAL A 309 6.29 -24.36 -6.31
N LYS A 310 5.73 -25.54 -6.03
CA LYS A 310 6.09 -26.82 -6.68
C LYS A 310 5.62 -26.89 -8.13
N THR A 311 4.39 -26.47 -8.42
CA THR A 311 3.69 -26.80 -9.67
C THR A 311 3.24 -25.59 -10.48
N GLY A 312 3.06 -24.43 -9.86
CA GLY A 312 2.43 -23.24 -10.46
C GLY A 312 0.90 -23.23 -10.41
N ASN A 313 0.28 -24.22 -9.75
CA ASN A 313 -1.15 -24.24 -9.45
C ASN A 313 -1.33 -24.28 -7.92
N PRO A 314 -1.99 -23.28 -7.30
CA PRO A 314 -2.18 -23.22 -5.85
C PRO A 314 -3.33 -24.08 -5.34
N SER A 315 -4.10 -24.75 -6.19
CA SER A 315 -5.30 -25.49 -5.76
C SER A 315 -4.94 -26.48 -4.64
N PRO A 316 -5.66 -26.47 -3.50
CA PRO A 316 -5.34 -27.32 -2.35
C PRO A 316 -5.71 -28.79 -2.56
N GLY A 317 -6.59 -29.08 -3.52
CA GLY A 317 -7.23 -30.39 -3.67
C GLY A 317 -8.65 -30.39 -3.11
N GLU A 318 -9.20 -31.57 -2.83
CA GLU A 318 -10.45 -31.72 -2.04
C GLU A 318 -11.70 -31.04 -2.62
N GLY A 319 -11.79 -30.96 -3.95
CA GLY A 319 -12.95 -30.39 -4.64
C GLY A 319 -12.94 -28.88 -4.80
N ILE A 320 -11.91 -28.18 -4.31
CA ILE A 320 -11.72 -26.74 -4.52
C ILE A 320 -10.68 -26.52 -5.62
N SER A 321 -11.13 -25.92 -6.73
CA SER A 321 -10.26 -25.49 -7.83
C SER A 321 -10.03 -23.98 -7.73
N TRP A 322 -8.82 -23.57 -7.39
CA TRP A 322 -8.44 -22.15 -7.40
C TRP A 322 -8.08 -21.76 -8.83
N LEU A 323 -9.08 -21.26 -9.57
CA LEU A 323 -8.89 -20.84 -10.96
C LEU A 323 -8.09 -19.53 -11.05
N PRO A 324 -7.21 -19.37 -12.06
CA PRO A 324 -6.53 -18.12 -12.28
C PRO A 324 -7.52 -17.03 -12.71
N ALA A 325 -7.22 -15.79 -12.34
CA ALA A 325 -7.95 -14.63 -12.82
C ALA A 325 -7.65 -14.39 -14.31
N THR A 326 -8.67 -14.01 -15.06
CA THR A 326 -8.52 -13.48 -16.42
C THR A 326 -9.10 -12.06 -16.48
N LYS A 327 -8.91 -11.38 -17.62
CA LYS A 327 -9.55 -10.07 -17.88
C LYS A 327 -11.07 -10.14 -17.64
N ASP A 328 -11.70 -11.23 -18.05
CA ASP A 328 -13.16 -11.40 -17.99
C ASP A 328 -13.62 -11.99 -16.65
N SER A 329 -12.91 -12.99 -16.12
CA SER A 329 -13.39 -13.74 -14.95
C SER A 329 -13.10 -13.05 -13.62
N ARG A 330 -11.96 -12.34 -13.53
CA ARG A 330 -11.49 -11.67 -12.30
C ARG A 330 -11.61 -12.54 -11.03
N TYR A 331 -11.38 -13.86 -11.16
CA TYR A 331 -11.50 -14.78 -10.04
C TYR A 331 -10.57 -14.42 -8.89
N TYR A 332 -11.04 -14.59 -7.66
CA TYR A 332 -10.21 -14.60 -6.46
C TYR A 332 -10.69 -15.70 -5.51
N LEU A 333 -9.77 -16.25 -4.71
CA LEU A 333 -10.11 -17.16 -3.63
C LEU A 333 -10.33 -16.38 -2.34
N GLN A 334 -11.56 -16.42 -1.83
CA GLN A 334 -11.88 -16.01 -0.46
C GLN A 334 -11.34 -17.08 0.49
N ILE A 335 -10.39 -16.70 1.35
CA ILE A 335 -9.81 -17.59 2.36
C ILE A 335 -10.41 -17.20 3.72
N ASP A 336 -11.46 -17.91 4.12
CA ASP A 336 -12.12 -17.77 5.43
C ASP A 336 -12.18 -19.16 6.08
N THR A 337 -13.08 -19.35 7.04
CA THR A 337 -13.42 -20.66 7.63
C THR A 337 -13.68 -21.69 6.53
N ASP A 338 -14.34 -21.26 5.45
CA ASP A 338 -14.46 -22.00 4.20
C ASP A 338 -13.71 -21.30 3.07
N LEU A 339 -13.21 -22.08 2.12
CA LEU A 339 -12.62 -21.57 0.88
C LEU A 339 -13.72 -21.39 -0.17
N SER A 340 -13.76 -20.22 -0.79
CA SER A 340 -14.78 -19.91 -1.81
C SER A 340 -14.16 -19.18 -3.00
N LEU A 341 -14.30 -19.73 -4.21
CA LEU A 341 -13.91 -19.04 -5.43
C LEU A 341 -14.99 -18.04 -5.83
N GLN A 342 -14.63 -16.77 -5.88
CA GLN A 342 -15.54 -15.66 -6.18
C GLN A 342 -14.98 -14.78 -7.30
N GLN A 343 -15.77 -13.80 -7.75
CA GLN A 343 -15.42 -12.87 -8.82
C GLN A 343 -15.55 -11.43 -8.33
N ASP A 344 -14.86 -10.51 -9.00
CA ASP A 344 -14.94 -9.07 -8.76
C ASP A 344 -14.64 -8.70 -7.29
N LEU A 345 -13.39 -8.92 -6.88
CA LEU A 345 -12.90 -8.62 -5.53
C LEU A 345 -13.31 -7.21 -5.09
N LEU A 346 -14.13 -7.14 -4.03
CA LEU A 346 -14.60 -5.90 -3.41
C LEU A 346 -15.20 -4.91 -4.43
N LYS A 347 -16.00 -5.45 -5.37
CA LYS A 347 -16.56 -4.78 -6.55
C LYS A 347 -16.92 -3.31 -6.35
N ASP A 348 -17.80 -3.00 -5.41
CA ASP A 348 -18.30 -1.64 -5.22
C ASP A 348 -17.21 -0.68 -4.72
N ARG A 349 -16.33 -1.15 -3.84
CA ARG A 349 -15.21 -0.35 -3.29
C ARG A 349 -14.16 -0.07 -4.36
N MET A 350 -13.80 -1.08 -5.15
CA MET A 350 -12.82 -0.90 -6.23
C MET A 350 -13.39 -0.04 -7.36
N ALA A 351 -14.67 -0.21 -7.71
CA ALA A 351 -15.34 0.65 -8.68
C ALA A 351 -15.40 2.12 -8.24
N PHE A 352 -15.65 2.39 -6.95
CA PHE A 352 -15.58 3.73 -6.38
C PHE A 352 -14.19 4.36 -6.59
N TRP A 353 -13.12 3.66 -6.22
CA TRP A 353 -11.76 4.19 -6.40
C TRP A 353 -11.39 4.36 -7.87
N ASP A 354 -11.74 3.41 -8.75
CA ASP A 354 -11.48 3.55 -10.19
C ASP A 354 -12.17 4.81 -10.77
N GLN A 355 -13.38 5.13 -10.32
CA GLN A 355 -14.09 6.35 -10.72
C GLN A 355 -13.38 7.61 -10.22
N ILE A 356 -12.96 7.65 -8.95
CA ILE A 356 -12.21 8.78 -8.38
C ILE A 356 -10.92 9.02 -9.19
N TYR A 357 -10.13 7.98 -9.44
CA TYR A 357 -8.88 8.12 -10.17
C TYR A 357 -9.09 8.51 -11.64
N THR A 358 -10.12 7.96 -12.29
CA THR A 358 -10.45 8.33 -13.68
C THR A 358 -10.84 9.81 -13.78
N ALA A 359 -11.62 10.32 -12.82
CA ALA A 359 -12.11 11.69 -12.84
C ALA A 359 -11.04 12.72 -12.43
N TYR A 360 -10.19 12.40 -11.45
CA TYR A 360 -9.32 13.38 -10.81
C TYR A 360 -7.83 13.21 -11.12
N GLN A 361 -7.36 12.01 -11.50
CA GLN A 361 -5.94 11.80 -11.86
C GLN A 361 -5.67 12.11 -13.34
N ASN A 362 -6.62 11.85 -14.23
CA ASN A 362 -6.48 12.07 -15.68
C ASN A 362 -6.87 13.49 -16.15
N GLY A 363 -7.20 14.40 -15.22
CA GLY A 363 -7.60 15.77 -15.51
C GLY A 363 -6.46 16.75 -15.79
N THR A 364 -5.20 16.28 -15.78
CA THR A 364 -4.01 17.12 -16.00
C THR A 364 -3.06 16.44 -16.99
N ILE A 365 -3.23 16.80 -18.26
CA ILE A 365 -2.24 17.22 -19.29
C ILE A 365 -2.84 16.84 -20.66
N ASP A 366 -3.74 17.68 -21.15
CA ASP A 366 -3.87 17.94 -22.59
C ASP A 366 -3.51 19.41 -22.77
N ASN A 367 -2.21 19.68 -22.85
CA ASN A 367 -1.73 20.96 -23.37
C ASN A 367 -1.74 20.84 -24.90
N ASN A 368 -2.79 21.39 -25.52
CA ASN A 368 -2.71 21.83 -26.92
C ASN A 368 -1.83 23.09 -27.01
#